data_AF-A0A6L3AKL3-F1
#
_entry.id   AF-A0A6L3AKL3-F1
#
_cell.length_a   1.000
_cell.length_b   1.000
_cell.length_c   1.000
_cell.angle_alpha   90.00
_cell.angle_beta   90.00
_cell.angle_gamma   90.00
#
_symmetry.space_group_name_H-M   'P 1'
#
loop_
_entity.id
_entity.type
_entity.pdbx_description
1 polymer ?
#
loop_
_entity_poly.entity_id
_entity_poly.type
_entity_poly.pdbx_seq_one_letter_code
_entity_poly.pdbx_strand_id
1 'polypeptide(L)' 'EFDTPTLRDIYASGTYFHDGSARTLMDTINNSVNEKDMHGRTSHLSQQELEDLVEFMKAL' A
#
# COMPACT_ATOMS: atom_id res chain seq x y z
N GLU A 1 3.62 -8.62 14.52
CA GLU A 1 2.63 -7.56 14.75
C GLU A 1 3.37 -6.24 14.83
N PHE A 2 2.85 -5.18 14.22
CA PHE A 2 3.48 -3.87 14.12
C PHE A 2 2.41 -2.79 14.30
N ASP A 3 2.81 -1.64 14.86
CA ASP A 3 1.91 -0.50 14.95
C ASP A 3 1.54 0.02 13.55
N THR A 4 0.29 0.41 13.38
CA THR A 4 -0.18 0.97 12.10
C THR A 4 0.28 2.42 11.98
N PRO A 5 1.12 2.77 10.99
CA PRO A 5 1.56 4.15 10.80
C PRO A 5 0.43 5.03 10.24
N THR A 6 0.61 6.35 10.32
CA THR A 6 -0.28 7.32 9.67
C THR A 6 -0.19 7.21 8.14
N LEU A 7 -1.29 7.49 7.45
CA LEU A 7 -1.32 7.65 5.99
C LEU A 7 -1.18 9.12 5.54
N ARG A 8 -1.10 10.09 6.46
CA ARG A 8 -0.85 11.50 6.11
C ARG A 8 0.57 11.67 5.59
N ASP A 9 0.72 12.45 4.52
CA ASP A 9 2.01 12.70 3.83
C ASP A 9 2.69 11.39 3.38
N ILE A 10 1.92 10.32 3.15
CA ILE A 10 2.48 9.00 2.81
C ILE A 10 3.27 9.02 1.51
N TYR A 11 2.96 9.93 0.60
CA TYR A 11 3.69 10.14 -0.65
C TYR A 11 5.16 10.58 -0.43
N ALA A 12 5.49 11.13 0.74
CA ALA A 12 6.83 11.59 1.07
C ALA A 12 7.74 10.47 1.61
N SER A 13 7.21 9.28 1.86
CA SER A 13 7.99 8.13 2.30
C SER A 13 8.77 7.49 1.15
N GLY A 14 10.05 7.19 1.36
CA GLY A 14 10.92 6.58 0.33
C GLY A 14 10.65 5.09 0.09
N THR A 15 10.31 4.35 1.14
CA THR A 15 9.83 2.95 1.11
C THR A 15 8.72 2.76 2.14
N TYR A 16 7.99 1.64 2.06
CA TYR A 16 6.82 1.35 2.89
C TYR A 16 6.98 0.02 3.64
N PHE A 17 6.12 -0.21 4.63
CA PHE A 17 6.25 -1.24 5.67
C PHE A 17 7.45 -1.06 6.60
N HIS A 18 7.44 -1.82 7.70
CA HIS A 18 8.41 -1.71 8.79
C HIS A 18 9.84 -2.12 8.40
N ASP A 19 9.97 -2.92 7.34
CA ASP A 19 11.23 -3.44 6.79
C ASP A 19 11.61 -2.80 5.45
N GLY A 20 10.80 -1.87 4.94
CA GLY A 20 11.02 -1.24 3.64
C GLY A 20 10.82 -2.16 2.43
N SER A 21 10.12 -3.29 2.61
CA SER A 21 9.90 -4.29 1.55
C SER A 21 9.07 -3.74 0.38
N ALA A 22 8.10 -2.88 0.63
CA ALA A 22 7.33 -2.20 -0.41
C ALA A 22 8.09 -0.96 -0.92
N ARG A 23 8.42 -0.93 -2.21
CA ARG A 23 9.15 0.19 -2.83
C ARG A 23 8.23 1.29 -3.32
N THR A 24 6.98 0.94 -3.59
CA THR A 24 5.94 1.84 -4.06
C THR A 24 4.66 1.64 -3.25
N LEU A 25 3.75 2.62 -3.29
CA LEU A 25 2.40 2.47 -2.73
C LEU A 25 1.67 1.27 -3.33
N MET A 26 1.87 1.00 -4.62
CA MET A 26 1.28 -0.15 -5.31
C MET A 26 1.69 -1.48 -4.67
N ASP A 27 2.95 -1.61 -4.27
CA ASP A 27 3.46 -2.82 -3.59
C ASP A 27 2.77 -3.09 -2.25
N THR A 28 2.22 -2.05 -1.61
CA THR A 28 1.50 -2.20 -0.34
C THR A 28 0.11 -2.82 -0.50
N ILE A 29 -0.49 -2.70 -1.71
CA ILE A 29 -1.88 -3.10 -1.99
C ILE A 29 -2.01 -4.24 -3.02
N ASN A 30 -0.97 -4.54 -3.80
CA ASN A 30 -1.03 -5.56 -4.85
C ASN A 30 -0.68 -6.99 -4.39
N ASN A 31 -0.43 -7.20 -3.09
CA ASN A 31 -0.03 -8.48 -2.48
C ASN A 31 1.35 -9.02 -2.95
N SER A 32 2.25 -8.17 -3.46
CA SER A 32 3.59 -8.61 -3.93
C SER A 32 4.58 -8.87 -2.79
N VAL A 33 4.47 -8.11 -1.70
CA VAL A 33 5.40 -8.13 -0.56
C VAL A 33 4.71 -8.40 0.78
N ASN A 34 3.44 -8.80 0.74
CA ASN A 34 2.67 -9.22 1.90
C ASN A 34 1.85 -10.48 1.58
N GLU A 35 1.41 -11.18 2.62
CA GLU A 35 0.53 -12.34 2.46
C GLU A 35 -0.82 -11.91 1.85
N LYS A 36 -1.29 -12.68 0.87
CA LYS A 36 -2.48 -12.37 0.09
C LYS A 36 -3.68 -12.02 0.99
N ASP A 37 -4.26 -10.85 0.75
CA ASP A 37 -5.44 -10.31 1.41
C ASP A 37 -5.30 -10.09 2.93
N MET A 38 -4.08 -10.19 3.50
CA MET A 38 -3.81 -9.93 4.91
C MET A 38 -3.66 -8.43 5.24
N HIS A 39 -3.41 -7.60 4.23
CA HIS A 39 -3.35 -6.14 4.33
C HIS A 39 -4.56 -5.47 3.65
N GLY A 40 -5.74 -6.05 3.86
CA GLY A 40 -6.98 -5.70 3.15
C GLY A 40 -7.20 -6.60 1.93
N ARG A 41 -8.47 -6.85 1.59
CA ARG A 41 -8.83 -7.75 0.48
C ARG A 41 -8.78 -6.98 -0.82
N THR A 42 -7.69 -7.08 -1.57
CA THR A 42 -7.49 -6.36 -2.84
C THR A 42 -7.42 -7.30 -4.04
N SER A 43 -7.40 -8.62 -3.81
CA SER A 43 -7.27 -9.63 -4.87
C SER A 43 -8.41 -9.66 -5.90
N HIS A 44 -9.51 -8.96 -5.63
CA HIS A 44 -10.66 -8.83 -6.51
C HIS A 44 -10.67 -7.51 -7.31
N LEU A 45 -9.78 -6.57 -6.98
CA LEU A 45 -9.71 -5.27 -7.64
C LEU A 45 -8.99 -5.41 -8.98
N SER A 46 -9.48 -4.66 -9.95
CA SER A 46 -8.81 -4.45 -11.22
C SER A 46 -7.56 -3.58 -11.05
N GLN A 47 -6.69 -3.58 -12.06
CA GLN A 47 -5.50 -2.72 -12.05
C GLN A 47 -5.87 -1.23 -11.94
N GLN A 48 -6.93 -0.78 -12.62
CA GLN A 48 -7.36 0.62 -12.56
C GLN A 48 -7.82 1.02 -11.15
N GLU A 49 -8.58 0.16 -10.48
CA GLU A 49 -9.03 0.43 -9.11
C GLU A 49 -7.85 0.50 -8.12
N LEU A 50 -6.80 -0.29 -8.33
CA LEU A 50 -5.57 -0.20 -7.54
C LEU A 50 -4.81 1.10 -7.82
N GLU A 51 -4.72 1.52 -9.08
CA GLU A 51 -4.10 2.79 -9.45
C GLU A 51 -4.85 4.00 -8.87
N ASP A 52 -6.19 3.99 -8.93
CA ASP A 52 -7.03 5.03 -8.33
C ASP A 52 -6.88 5.07 -6.80
N LEU A 53 -6.75 3.91 -6.15
CA LEU A 53 -6.47 3.83 -4.72
C LEU A 53 -5.10 4.42 -4.37
N VAL A 54 -4.08 4.19 -5.20
CA VAL A 54 -2.76 4.81 -5.03
C VAL A 54 -2.86 6.33 -5.14
N GLU A 55 -3.61 6.85 -6.11
CA GLU A 55 -3.81 8.31 -6.25
C GLU A 55 -4.57 8.90 -5.06
N PHE A 56 -5.57 8.19 -4.53
CA PHE A 56 -6.23 8.59 -3.30
C PHE A 56 -5.25 8.67 -2.11
N MET A 57 -4.38 7.67 -1.94
CA MET A 57 -3.37 7.66 -0.87
C MET A 57 -2.39 8.84 -1.00
N LYS A 58 -1.99 9.21 -2.21
CA LYS A 58 -1.11 10.36 -2.45
C LYS A 58 -1.75 11.72 -2.08
N ALA A 59 -3.07 11.78 -2.01
CA ALA A 59 -3.82 13.00 -1.68
C ALA A 59 -4.04 13.21 -0.17
N LEU A 60 -3.55 12.29 0.68
CA LEU A 60 -3.67 12.33 2.15
C LEU A 60 -2.50 13.06 2.83
#